data_AF-A0A923KT06-F1
#
_entry.id   AF-A0A923KT06-F1
#
_cell.length_a   1.000
_cell.length_b   1.000
_cell.length_c   1.000
_cell.angle_alpha   90.00
_cell.angle_beta   90.00
_cell.angle_gamma   90.00
#
_symmetry.space_group_name_H-M   'P 1'
#
loop_
_entity.id
_entity.type
_entity.pdbx_description
1 polymer ?
#
loop_
_entity_poly.entity_id
_entity_poly.type
_entity_poly.pdbx_seq_one_letter_code
_entity_poly.pdbx_strand_id
1 'polypeptide(L)'
;MSLLFTWWWVGLPLLALPVWWHRQRRQQLSAKFLATARFLAQTDPRLQTVWRWRQLLLLAVRLLILVCLLALVAGIFYRGRSDTIFISQNADKNWVQQQLTQLAKEEGTKWSSATIENVCSSPSCSVQTDQILSWLALHQHEWKIGSRWLVLASAKDGQMSASLPKFEHALELRVAPSSRQDKSAQVTIPIVVKSARFSDWQAWFKVFEQTLDGQLHFEVREQWDRNIPASLVIWESALAPTSEWRAPLWWVSEASAFSSSSKEAKETEVLSELGLQTFDSSQGRVWLKSTKVDWPLYDMAGAKRLFEAWRSLQNRPQGFPLQAMSVPASTAEISSVSDFPVEKKANLDRYWIFALLSLFCLERIVNHARRT
;
A
#
# COMPACT_ATOMS: atom_id res chain seq x y z
N MET A 1 -24.20 -4.00 20.01
CA MET A 1 -23.11 -3.95 21.02
C MET A 1 -23.55 -4.76 22.23
N SER A 2 -22.74 -5.74 22.57
CA SER A 2 -23.11 -7.04 23.15
C SER A 2 -23.34 -7.03 24.66
N LEU A 3 -24.45 -7.66 25.08
CA LEU A 3 -24.84 -8.00 26.46
C LEU A 3 -23.74 -8.71 27.29
N LEU A 4 -22.69 -9.20 26.64
CA LEU A 4 -21.48 -9.76 27.26
C LEU A 4 -20.68 -8.74 28.09
N PHE A 5 -20.74 -7.44 27.75
CA PHE A 5 -20.03 -6.41 28.51
C PHE A 5 -20.67 -6.13 29.88
N THR A 6 -21.98 -6.34 30.00
CA THR A 6 -22.74 -6.06 31.23
C THR A 6 -22.54 -7.14 32.30
N TRP A 7 -22.25 -8.39 31.89
CA TRP A 7 -22.12 -9.54 32.81
C TRP A 7 -20.71 -9.77 33.36
N TRP A 8 -19.70 -9.06 32.82
CA TRP A 8 -18.32 -9.10 33.34
C TRP A 8 -18.23 -8.78 34.84
N TRP A 9 -19.04 -7.82 35.31
CA TRP A 9 -19.09 -7.43 36.72
C TRP A 9 -19.58 -8.55 37.65
N VAL A 10 -20.31 -9.54 37.13
CA VAL A 10 -20.79 -10.71 37.89
C VAL A 10 -19.82 -11.88 37.76
N GLY A 11 -19.18 -12.06 36.61
CA GLY A 11 -18.16 -13.10 36.40
C GLY A 11 -16.94 -12.93 37.30
N LEU A 12 -16.52 -11.68 37.54
CA LEU A 12 -15.35 -11.35 38.35
C LEU A 12 -15.49 -11.78 39.83
N PRO A 13 -16.57 -11.44 40.57
CA PRO A 13 -16.77 -11.93 41.93
C PRO A 13 -17.02 -13.45 41.99
N LEU A 14 -17.65 -14.03 40.97
CA LEU A 14 -17.87 -15.48 40.90
C LEU A 14 -16.54 -16.26 40.78
N LEU A 15 -15.57 -15.73 40.02
CA LEU A 15 -14.21 -16.28 39.94
C LEU A 15 -13.37 -16.03 41.21
N ALA A 16 -13.65 -14.94 41.94
CA ALA A 16 -12.95 -14.63 43.19
C ALA A 16 -13.43 -15.49 44.37
N LEU A 17 -14.67 -15.98 44.34
CA LEU A 17 -15.31 -16.78 45.40
C LEU A 17 -14.54 -18.07 45.76
N PRO A 18 -14.13 -18.94 44.81
CA PRO A 18 -13.37 -20.15 45.11
C PRO A 18 -12.01 -19.86 45.73
N VAL A 19 -11.35 -18.78 45.27
CA VAL A 19 -10.05 -18.34 45.78
C VAL A 19 -10.18 -17.84 47.21
N TRP A 20 -11.22 -17.04 47.48
CA TRP A 20 -11.54 -16.55 48.83
C TRP A 20 -11.90 -17.69 49.77
N TRP A 21 -12.74 -18.63 49.33
CA TRP A 21 -13.15 -19.82 50.09
C TRP A 21 -11.95 -20.72 50.45
N HIS A 22 -11.08 -20.99 49.48
CA HIS A 22 -9.87 -21.78 49.71
C HIS A 22 -8.91 -21.07 50.69
N ARG A 23 -8.89 -19.73 50.70
CA ARG A 23 -8.14 -18.93 51.66
C ARG A 23 -8.70 -19.04 53.07
N GLN A 24 -10.02 -18.87 53.21
CA GLN A 24 -10.74 -19.02 54.48
C GLN A 24 -10.47 -20.40 55.10
N ARG A 25 -10.57 -21.45 54.29
CA ARG A 25 -10.35 -22.84 54.73
C ARG A 25 -8.91 -23.09 55.15
N ARG A 26 -7.92 -22.53 54.45
CA ARG A 26 -6.51 -22.62 54.87
C ARG A 26 -6.22 -21.85 56.15
N GLN A 27 -6.83 -20.70 56.36
CA GLN A 27 -6.68 -19.93 57.60
C GLN A 27 -7.24 -20.71 58.80
N GLN A 28 -8.39 -21.35 58.64
CA GLN A 28 -9.00 -22.20 59.67
C GLN A 28 -8.09 -23.40 60.03
N LEU A 29 -7.44 -24.03 59.04
CA LEU A 29 -6.57 -25.19 59.26
C LEU A 29 -5.15 -24.86 59.75
N SER A 30 -4.72 -23.59 59.71
CA SER A 30 -3.37 -23.16 60.11
C SER A 30 -3.31 -22.50 61.48
N ALA A 31 -4.40 -22.56 62.26
CA ALA A 31 -4.38 -22.26 63.68
C ALA A 31 -3.52 -23.30 64.43
N LYS A 32 -2.22 -23.05 64.53
CA LYS A 32 -1.32 -23.83 65.39
C LYS A 32 -1.54 -23.37 66.83
N PHE A 33 -2.07 -24.26 67.67
CA PHE A 33 -2.05 -24.07 69.11
C PHE A 33 -0.60 -23.95 69.57
N LEU A 34 -0.23 -22.81 70.16
CA LEU A 34 1.04 -22.70 70.85
C LEU A 34 0.98 -23.64 72.07
N ALA A 35 1.93 -24.55 72.19
CA ALA A 35 1.95 -25.58 73.23
C ALA A 35 1.91 -25.01 74.66
N THR A 36 2.26 -23.74 74.85
CA THR A 36 2.23 -23.02 76.12
C THR A 36 0.86 -22.45 76.49
N ALA A 37 -0.10 -22.36 75.55
CA ALA A 37 -1.42 -21.79 75.79
C ALA A 37 -2.39 -22.75 76.51
N ARG A 38 -2.00 -24.01 76.73
CA ARG A 38 -2.86 -25.01 77.39
C ARG A 38 -3.05 -24.77 78.90
N PHE A 39 -2.25 -23.86 79.49
CA PHE A 39 -2.25 -23.62 80.94
C PHE A 39 -2.96 -22.32 81.37
N LEU A 40 -3.48 -21.51 80.44
CA LEU A 40 -4.26 -20.31 80.78
C LEU A 40 -5.71 -20.54 80.38
N ALA A 41 -6.55 -20.91 81.35
CA ALA A 41 -7.94 -21.29 81.16
C ALA A 41 -8.89 -20.16 80.70
N GLN A 42 -8.40 -18.97 80.35
CA GLN A 42 -9.26 -17.83 79.99
C GLN A 42 -8.51 -16.74 79.20
N THR A 43 -7.86 -17.11 78.10
CA THR A 43 -7.41 -16.07 77.14
C THR A 43 -8.00 -16.35 75.77
N ASP A 44 -8.87 -15.43 75.33
CA ASP A 44 -9.41 -15.44 73.98
C ASP A 44 -8.24 -15.42 72.97
N PRO A 45 -8.29 -16.28 71.95
CA PRO A 45 -7.21 -16.38 70.97
C PRO A 45 -7.09 -15.05 70.23
N ARG A 46 -6.07 -14.26 70.57
CA ARG A 46 -5.70 -13.08 69.77
C ARG A 46 -5.16 -13.56 68.43
N LEU A 47 -6.05 -13.65 67.45
CA LEU A 47 -5.70 -13.77 66.04
C LEU A 47 -4.86 -12.55 65.68
N GLN A 48 -3.54 -12.72 65.56
CA GLN A 48 -2.71 -11.73 64.91
C GLN A 48 -3.04 -11.75 63.42
N THR A 49 -4.05 -10.98 63.01
CA THR A 49 -4.25 -10.57 61.62
C THR A 49 -3.12 -9.62 61.24
N VAL A 50 -1.94 -10.20 60.98
CA VAL A 50 -0.88 -9.48 60.29
C VAL A 50 -1.40 -9.26 58.87
N TRP A 51 -1.92 -8.06 58.61
CA TRP A 51 -2.39 -7.66 57.28
C TRP A 51 -1.18 -7.55 56.38
N ARG A 52 -0.79 -8.69 55.81
CA ARG A 52 0.41 -8.83 54.99
C ARG A 52 0.10 -8.21 53.63
N TRP A 53 0.32 -6.91 53.49
CA TRP A 53 0.35 -6.16 52.21
C TRP A 53 1.02 -6.94 51.08
N ARG A 54 2.05 -7.70 51.44
CA ARG A 54 2.78 -8.63 50.56
C ARG A 54 1.90 -9.70 49.88
N GLN A 55 0.86 -10.20 50.55
CA GLN A 55 -0.07 -11.16 49.97
C GLN A 55 -1.08 -10.51 49.04
N LEU A 56 -1.47 -9.26 49.29
CA LEU A 56 -2.28 -8.48 48.35
C LEU A 56 -1.47 -8.16 47.09
N LEU A 57 -0.19 -7.80 47.26
CA LEU A 57 0.73 -7.54 46.15
C LEU A 57 0.96 -8.80 45.30
N LEU A 58 1.20 -9.97 45.91
CA LEU A 58 1.29 -11.25 45.17
C LEU A 58 0.01 -11.59 44.41
N LEU A 59 -1.16 -11.31 45.00
CA LEU A 59 -2.44 -11.58 44.34
C LEU A 59 -2.64 -10.64 43.16
N ALA A 60 -2.32 -9.35 43.30
CA ALA A 60 -2.38 -8.38 42.22
C ALA A 60 -1.45 -8.73 41.05
N VAL A 61 -0.21 -9.15 41.33
CA VAL A 61 0.75 -9.58 40.30
C VAL A 61 0.24 -10.80 39.53
N ARG A 62 -0.33 -11.80 40.22
CA ARG A 62 -0.91 -12.97 39.56
C ARG A 62 -2.11 -12.65 38.69
N LEU A 63 -2.95 -11.73 39.16
CA LEU A 63 -4.10 -11.23 38.39
C LEU A 63 -3.63 -10.49 37.13
N LEU A 64 -2.59 -9.66 37.25
CA LEU A 64 -1.97 -8.99 36.10
C LEU A 64 -1.38 -9.99 35.09
N ILE A 65 -0.67 -11.03 35.54
CA ILE A 65 -0.15 -12.09 34.66
C ILE A 65 -1.31 -12.77 33.91
N LEU A 66 -2.40 -13.10 34.61
CA LEU A 66 -3.54 -13.78 34.02
C LEU A 66 -4.27 -12.89 33.00
N VAL A 67 -4.45 -11.60 33.30
CA VAL A 67 -5.03 -10.62 32.36
C VAL A 67 -4.13 -10.44 31.13
N CYS A 68 -2.81 -10.36 31.32
CA CYS A 68 -1.83 -10.25 30.25
C CYS A 68 -1.87 -11.47 29.31
N LEU A 69 -1.96 -12.68 29.87
CA LEU A 69 -2.15 -13.92 29.12
C LEU A 69 -3.47 -13.96 28.35
N LEU A 70 -4.58 -13.58 28.99
CA LEU A 70 -5.89 -13.50 28.33
C LEU A 70 -5.88 -12.50 27.17
N ALA A 71 -5.24 -11.34 27.34
CA ALA A 71 -5.12 -10.34 26.29
C ALA A 71 -4.29 -10.84 25.10
N LEU A 72 -3.21 -11.59 25.34
CA LEU A 72 -2.42 -12.23 24.29
C LEU A 72 -3.23 -13.25 23.50
N VAL A 73 -3.93 -14.15 24.20
CA VAL A 73 -4.79 -15.15 23.57
C VAL A 73 -5.91 -14.48 22.77
N ALA A 74 -6.59 -13.48 23.35
CA ALA A 74 -7.61 -12.72 22.65
C ALA A 74 -7.06 -12.00 21.41
N GLY A 75 -5.84 -11.45 21.50
CA GLY A 75 -5.16 -10.82 20.37
C GLY A 75 -4.94 -11.78 19.19
N ILE A 76 -4.62 -13.05 19.45
CA ILE A 76 -4.44 -14.06 18.40
C ILE A 76 -5.76 -14.34 17.66
N PHE A 77 -6.88 -14.44 18.40
CA PHE A 77 -8.18 -14.81 17.81
C PHE A 77 -8.96 -13.63 17.20
N TYR A 78 -8.74 -12.40 17.65
CA TYR A 78 -9.53 -11.23 17.23
C TYR A 78 -8.86 -10.28 16.25
N ARG A 79 -7.58 -10.47 15.88
CA ARG A 79 -6.80 -9.44 15.15
C ARG A 79 -7.00 -9.31 13.64
N GLY A 80 -7.75 -10.19 12.98
CA GLY A 80 -7.98 -10.06 11.53
C GLY A 80 -9.14 -9.09 11.22
N ARG A 81 -8.94 -8.19 10.26
CA ARG A 81 -10.04 -7.42 9.64
C ARG A 81 -11.07 -8.40 9.04
N SER A 82 -12.36 -8.08 9.19
CA SER A 82 -13.47 -8.87 8.64
C SER A 82 -13.71 -8.56 7.16
N ASP A 83 -14.81 -9.05 6.59
CA ASP A 83 -15.27 -8.67 5.25
C ASP A 83 -15.18 -7.14 5.08
N THR A 84 -14.58 -6.71 3.97
CA THR A 84 -14.20 -5.30 3.77
C THR A 84 -14.61 -4.82 2.37
N ILE A 85 -15.18 -3.62 2.32
CA ILE A 85 -15.54 -2.92 1.09
C ILE A 85 -14.56 -1.76 0.91
N PHE A 86 -13.77 -1.81 -0.15
CA PHE A 86 -12.82 -0.77 -0.51
C PHE A 86 -13.44 0.18 -1.52
N ILE A 87 -13.37 1.48 -1.27
CA ILE A 87 -13.90 2.51 -2.16
C ILE A 87 -12.76 3.41 -2.61
N SER A 88 -12.51 3.47 -3.92
CA SER A 88 -11.51 4.39 -4.47
C SER A 88 -12.01 5.84 -4.41
N GLN A 89 -11.12 6.79 -4.07
CA GLN A 89 -11.50 8.20 -3.97
C GLN A 89 -12.07 8.78 -5.26
N ASN A 90 -11.59 8.34 -6.43
CA ASN A 90 -12.07 8.86 -7.72
C ASN A 90 -13.32 8.12 -8.24
N ALA A 91 -13.90 7.19 -7.46
CA ALA A 91 -15.16 6.55 -7.86
C ALA A 91 -16.33 7.54 -7.74
N ASP A 92 -17.25 7.50 -8.71
CA ASP A 92 -18.46 8.33 -8.66
C ASP A 92 -19.31 7.95 -7.43
N LYS A 93 -19.52 8.91 -6.54
CA LYS A 93 -20.27 8.74 -5.29
C LYS A 93 -21.70 8.23 -5.54
N ASN A 94 -22.34 8.70 -6.61
CA ASN A 94 -23.70 8.27 -6.95
C ASN A 94 -23.72 6.81 -7.38
N TRP A 95 -22.75 6.41 -8.21
CA TRP A 95 -22.58 5.02 -8.63
C TRP A 95 -22.22 4.11 -7.45
N VAL A 96 -21.29 4.52 -6.58
CA VAL A 96 -20.93 3.77 -5.35
C VAL A 96 -22.16 3.55 -4.49
N GLN A 97 -22.98 4.60 -4.29
CA GLN A 97 -24.19 4.49 -3.48
C GLN A 97 -25.24 3.57 -4.12
N GLN A 98 -25.36 3.57 -5.46
CA GLN A 98 -26.19 2.61 -6.19
C GLN A 98 -25.69 1.17 -5.98
N GLN A 99 -24.38 0.93 -6.09
CA GLN A 99 -23.80 -0.40 -5.87
C GLN A 99 -24.01 -0.90 -4.44
N LEU A 100 -23.78 -0.06 -3.43
CA LEU A 100 -24.03 -0.41 -2.03
C LEU A 100 -25.51 -0.73 -1.78
N THR A 101 -26.42 0.02 -2.40
CA THR A 101 -27.87 -0.22 -2.29
C THR A 101 -28.28 -1.51 -2.99
N GLN A 102 -27.66 -1.81 -4.14
CA GLN A 102 -27.89 -3.05 -4.89
C GLN A 102 -27.38 -4.27 -4.11
N LEU A 103 -26.16 -4.19 -3.55
CA LEU A 103 -25.58 -5.23 -2.69
C LEU A 103 -26.45 -5.52 -1.46
N ALA A 104 -27.00 -4.48 -0.84
CA ALA A 104 -27.91 -4.64 0.29
C ALA A 104 -29.20 -5.39 -0.08
N LYS A 105 -29.65 -5.29 -1.34
CA LYS A 105 -30.86 -5.97 -1.85
C LYS A 105 -30.58 -7.41 -2.33
N GLU A 106 -29.49 -7.62 -3.05
CA GLU A 106 -29.18 -8.91 -3.70
C GLU A 106 -28.54 -9.92 -2.74
N GLU A 107 -27.64 -9.48 -1.88
CA GLU A 107 -26.87 -10.38 -1.01
C GLU A 107 -27.33 -10.38 0.46
N GLY A 108 -28.28 -9.50 0.80
CA GLY A 108 -28.84 -9.40 2.15
C GLY A 108 -27.79 -9.18 3.24
N THR A 109 -28.01 -9.78 4.42
CA THR A 109 -27.16 -9.66 5.63
C THR A 109 -25.69 -10.08 5.45
N LYS A 110 -25.28 -10.58 4.27
CA LYS A 110 -23.91 -10.98 3.97
C LYS A 110 -22.89 -9.85 4.07
N TRP A 111 -23.23 -8.62 3.66
CA TRP A 111 -22.32 -7.47 3.72
C TRP A 111 -22.70 -6.47 4.83
N SER A 112 -23.73 -6.74 5.62
CA SER A 112 -24.21 -5.80 6.66
C SER A 112 -23.22 -5.56 7.80
N SER A 113 -22.26 -6.46 8.00
CA SER A 113 -21.18 -6.34 8.99
C SER A 113 -19.82 -6.00 8.36
N ALA A 114 -19.78 -5.67 7.07
CA ALA A 114 -18.53 -5.39 6.38
C ALA A 114 -18.01 -3.99 6.74
N THR A 115 -16.69 -3.88 6.90
CA THR A 115 -16.01 -2.60 7.17
C THR A 115 -15.81 -1.86 5.86
N ILE A 116 -16.11 -0.56 5.82
CA ILE A 116 -15.87 0.28 4.64
C ILE A 116 -14.52 1.00 4.81
N GLU A 117 -13.64 0.87 3.83
CA GLU A 117 -12.33 1.52 3.81
C GLU A 117 -12.16 2.38 2.56
N ASN A 118 -11.64 3.59 2.75
CA ASN A 118 -11.37 4.53 1.67
C ASN A 118 -9.93 4.39 1.20
N VAL A 119 -9.75 4.40 -0.13
CA VAL A 119 -8.47 4.16 -0.78
C VAL A 119 -8.07 5.41 -1.56
N CYS A 120 -6.94 6.01 -1.19
CA CYS A 120 -6.37 7.13 -1.93
C CYS A 120 -4.91 7.38 -1.61
N SER A 121 -4.22 8.13 -2.45
CA SER A 121 -2.81 8.51 -2.29
C SER A 121 -2.56 9.57 -1.20
N SER A 122 -3.62 10.19 -0.65
CA SER A 122 -3.53 11.24 0.36
C SER A 122 -3.39 10.68 1.78
N PRO A 123 -2.67 11.37 2.69
CA PRO A 123 -2.53 10.95 4.09
C PRO A 123 -3.85 10.82 4.87
N SER A 124 -4.95 11.34 4.33
CA SER A 124 -6.29 11.28 4.93
C SER A 124 -7.03 9.94 4.75
N CYS A 125 -6.52 9.02 3.91
CA CYS A 125 -7.19 7.74 3.65
C CYS A 125 -6.70 6.60 4.56
N SER A 126 -7.59 5.63 4.79
CA SER A 126 -7.28 4.41 5.55
C SER A 126 -6.29 3.50 4.82
N VAL A 127 -6.35 3.47 3.47
CA VAL A 127 -5.41 2.74 2.63
C VAL A 127 -4.74 3.72 1.67
N GLN A 128 -3.42 3.86 1.79
CA GLN A 128 -2.59 4.78 1.02
C GLN A 128 -1.92 4.07 -0.16
N THR A 129 -2.59 4.01 -1.30
CA THR A 129 -2.04 3.36 -2.51
C THR A 129 -2.68 3.88 -3.79
N ASP A 130 -1.86 3.91 -4.85
CA ASP A 130 -2.30 4.15 -6.24
C ASP A 130 -2.67 2.83 -6.94
N GLN A 131 -2.22 1.69 -6.41
CA GLN A 131 -2.45 0.35 -6.96
C GLN A 131 -3.08 -0.54 -5.90
N ILE A 132 -4.41 -0.54 -5.82
CA ILE A 132 -5.13 -1.28 -4.78
C ILE A 132 -4.90 -2.80 -4.85
N LEU A 133 -4.94 -3.39 -6.05
CA LEU A 133 -4.81 -4.84 -6.19
C LEU A 133 -3.41 -5.34 -5.78
N SER A 134 -2.36 -4.64 -6.20
CA SER A 134 -0.98 -4.94 -5.80
C SER A 134 -0.78 -4.78 -4.29
N TRP A 135 -1.35 -3.71 -3.72
CA TRP A 135 -1.26 -3.46 -2.28
C TRP A 135 -1.99 -4.53 -1.46
N LEU A 136 -3.21 -4.91 -1.87
CA LEU A 136 -3.98 -5.97 -1.24
C LEU A 136 -3.20 -7.28 -1.28
N ALA A 137 -2.58 -7.60 -2.42
CA ALA A 137 -1.81 -8.82 -2.59
C ALA A 137 -0.64 -8.96 -1.59
N LEU A 138 -0.05 -7.83 -1.17
CA LEU A 138 1.02 -7.79 -0.16
C LEU A 138 0.49 -7.80 1.29
N HIS A 139 -0.70 -7.25 1.52
CA HIS A 139 -1.26 -7.04 2.86
C HIS A 139 -2.36 -8.04 3.24
N GLN A 140 -2.55 -9.12 2.48
CA GLN A 140 -3.61 -10.13 2.70
C GLN A 140 -3.65 -10.70 4.12
N HIS A 141 -2.51 -10.71 4.80
CA HIS A 141 -2.32 -11.18 6.16
C HIS A 141 -3.03 -10.34 7.24
N GLU A 142 -3.51 -9.14 6.91
CA GLU A 142 -4.25 -8.28 7.85
C GLU A 142 -5.73 -8.72 8.02
N TRP A 143 -6.23 -9.58 7.14
CA TRP A 143 -7.62 -10.05 7.15
C TRP A 143 -7.76 -11.47 7.68
N LYS A 144 -8.95 -11.79 8.22
CA LYS A 144 -9.29 -13.15 8.65
C LYS A 144 -9.34 -14.09 7.45
N ILE A 145 -8.86 -15.32 7.63
CA ILE A 145 -8.97 -16.38 6.63
C ILE A 145 -10.44 -16.55 6.22
N GLY A 146 -10.70 -16.56 4.92
CA GLY A 146 -12.05 -16.67 4.35
C GLY A 146 -12.84 -15.36 4.33
N SER A 147 -12.20 -14.22 4.64
CA SER A 147 -12.83 -12.91 4.46
C SER A 147 -13.11 -12.64 2.98
N ARG A 148 -14.16 -11.87 2.73
CA ARG A 148 -14.53 -11.43 1.38
C ARG A 148 -14.18 -9.97 1.19
N TRP A 149 -13.61 -9.66 0.03
CA TRP A 149 -13.25 -8.30 -0.33
C TRP A 149 -14.06 -7.85 -1.52
N LEU A 150 -14.63 -6.66 -1.42
CA LEU A 150 -15.28 -5.98 -2.52
C LEU A 150 -14.53 -4.69 -2.80
N VAL A 151 -14.05 -4.50 -4.02
CA VAL A 151 -13.37 -3.29 -4.45
C VAL A 151 -14.27 -2.54 -5.43
N LEU A 152 -14.69 -1.34 -5.03
CA LEU A 152 -15.41 -0.38 -5.85
C LEU A 152 -14.41 0.67 -6.35
N ALA A 153 -13.94 0.50 -7.59
CA ALA A 153 -12.89 1.34 -8.18
C ALA A 153 -13.42 2.22 -9.32
N SER A 154 -12.78 3.35 -9.55
CA SER A 154 -12.96 4.13 -10.79
C SER A 154 -12.26 3.43 -11.96
N ALA A 155 -12.63 3.76 -13.20
CA ALA A 155 -11.95 3.23 -14.39
C ALA A 155 -10.44 3.58 -14.48
N LYS A 156 -10.01 4.65 -13.80
CA LYS A 156 -8.60 5.07 -13.74
C LYS A 156 -7.84 4.33 -12.63
N ASP A 157 -8.47 4.14 -11.48
CA ASP A 157 -7.84 3.47 -10.33
C ASP A 157 -7.95 1.93 -10.42
N GLY A 158 -8.87 1.44 -11.25
CA GLY A 158 -9.06 0.02 -11.59
C GLY A 158 -8.17 -0.44 -12.74
N GLN A 159 -7.03 0.20 -13.00
CA GLN A 159 -6.08 -0.28 -14.00
C GLN A 159 -5.16 -1.35 -13.39
N MET A 160 -4.94 -2.48 -14.08
CA MET A 160 -4.01 -3.52 -13.62
C MET A 160 -2.67 -3.52 -14.37
N SER A 161 -1.66 -4.03 -13.68
CA SER A 161 -0.43 -4.52 -14.32
C SER A 161 -0.74 -5.82 -15.10
N ALA A 162 0.13 -6.19 -16.05
CA ALA A 162 -0.10 -7.25 -17.04
C ALA A 162 -0.50 -8.64 -16.49
N SER A 163 -0.38 -8.89 -15.19
CA SER A 163 -0.80 -10.12 -14.53
C SER A 163 -1.56 -9.83 -13.24
N LEU A 164 -2.70 -10.50 -13.04
CA LEU A 164 -3.46 -10.43 -11.79
C LEU A 164 -2.68 -11.12 -10.66
N PRO A 165 -2.51 -10.48 -9.48
CA PRO A 165 -1.93 -11.12 -8.31
C PRO A 165 -2.78 -12.30 -7.83
N LYS A 166 -2.16 -13.28 -7.16
CA LYS A 166 -2.86 -14.39 -6.52
C LYS A 166 -3.42 -13.94 -5.17
N PHE A 167 -4.70 -14.23 -4.92
CA PHE A 167 -5.38 -13.88 -3.67
C PHE A 167 -5.82 -15.14 -2.92
N GLU A 168 -5.54 -15.17 -1.61
CA GLU A 168 -6.02 -16.19 -0.67
C GLU A 168 -7.49 -15.94 -0.25
N HIS A 169 -7.99 -14.73 -0.47
CA HIS A 169 -9.34 -14.29 -0.13
C HIS A 169 -10.18 -14.12 -1.40
N ALA A 170 -11.50 -14.28 -1.27
CA ALA A 170 -12.40 -14.04 -2.39
C ALA A 170 -12.50 -12.54 -2.65
N LEU A 171 -12.20 -12.12 -3.88
CA LEU A 171 -12.17 -10.73 -4.31
C LEU A 171 -13.22 -10.50 -5.38
N GLU A 172 -14.12 -9.55 -5.15
CA GLU A 172 -15.02 -9.02 -6.16
C GLU A 172 -14.60 -7.59 -6.52
N LEU A 173 -14.28 -7.36 -7.79
CA LEU A 173 -13.94 -6.04 -8.32
C LEU A 173 -15.12 -5.52 -9.15
N ARG A 174 -15.64 -4.36 -8.78
CA ARG A 174 -16.59 -3.60 -9.59
C ARG A 174 -15.95 -2.28 -10.00
N VAL A 175 -15.90 -2.04 -11.29
CA VAL A 175 -15.34 -0.82 -11.87
C VAL A 175 -16.48 0.09 -12.31
N ALA A 176 -16.44 1.35 -11.88
CA ALA A 176 -17.42 2.34 -12.29
C ALA A 176 -17.38 2.49 -13.83
N PRO A 177 -18.54 2.50 -14.51
CA PRO A 177 -18.58 2.80 -15.92
C PRO A 177 -17.98 4.19 -16.13
N SER A 178 -17.04 4.32 -17.07
CA SER A 178 -16.48 5.63 -17.43
C SER A 178 -17.61 6.53 -17.92
N SER A 179 -18.18 7.34 -17.03
CA SER A 179 -19.24 8.32 -17.33
C SER A 179 -18.63 9.56 -17.98
N ARG A 180 -18.04 9.32 -19.16
CA ARG A 180 -17.49 10.25 -20.15
C ARG A 180 -16.85 9.29 -21.16
N GLN A 181 -17.33 9.19 -22.40
CA GLN A 181 -16.92 10.13 -23.43
C GLN A 181 -15.98 11.20 -22.86
N ASP A 182 -14.78 10.77 -22.48
CA ASP A 182 -13.65 11.65 -22.58
C ASP A 182 -13.61 11.93 -24.09
N LYS A 183 -14.25 13.04 -24.50
CA LYS A 183 -13.68 13.87 -25.56
C LYS A 183 -12.23 13.95 -25.12
N SER A 184 -11.38 13.13 -25.75
CA SER A 184 -9.96 13.06 -25.45
C SER A 184 -9.51 14.51 -25.34
N ALA A 185 -9.23 14.97 -24.13
CA ALA A 185 -8.78 16.33 -23.94
C ALA A 185 -7.54 16.43 -24.82
N GLN A 186 -7.59 17.30 -25.82
CA GLN A 186 -6.53 17.43 -26.80
C GLN A 186 -5.23 17.63 -26.03
N VAL A 187 -4.31 16.68 -26.13
CA VAL A 187 -3.07 16.72 -25.36
C VAL A 187 -2.10 17.62 -26.12
N THR A 188 -1.80 18.78 -25.56
CA THR A 188 -0.79 19.69 -26.13
C THR A 188 0.61 19.21 -25.77
N ILE A 189 1.42 18.94 -26.77
CA ILE A 189 2.80 18.49 -26.65
C ILE A 189 3.70 19.64 -27.11
N PRO A 190 4.44 20.30 -26.17
CA PRO A 190 5.36 21.38 -26.52
C PRO A 190 6.64 20.81 -27.16
N ILE A 191 6.98 21.32 -28.34
CA ILE A 191 8.18 20.94 -29.10
C ILE A 191 9.00 22.19 -29.39
N VAL A 192 10.29 22.15 -29.10
CA VAL A 192 11.21 23.25 -29.42
C VAL A 192 12.09 22.85 -30.59
N VAL A 193 12.14 23.66 -31.64
CA VAL A 193 12.88 23.36 -32.87
C VAL A 193 13.88 24.48 -33.13
N LYS A 194 15.18 24.15 -33.06
CA LYS A 194 16.25 25.04 -33.51
C LYS A 194 16.85 24.52 -34.81
N SER A 195 16.29 24.98 -35.93
CA SER A 195 16.70 24.59 -37.28
C SER A 195 16.46 25.73 -38.28
N ALA A 196 17.28 25.81 -39.33
CA ALA A 196 17.01 26.67 -40.49
C ALA A 196 15.74 26.26 -41.26
N ARG A 197 15.29 25.01 -41.09
CA ARG A 197 14.10 24.40 -41.71
C ARG A 197 12.91 24.37 -40.77
N PHE A 198 12.75 25.39 -39.93
CA PHE A 198 11.68 25.45 -38.94
C PHE A 198 10.28 25.26 -39.54
N SER A 199 10.02 25.87 -40.71
CA SER A 199 8.75 25.73 -41.44
C SER A 199 8.45 24.27 -41.81
N ASP A 200 9.47 23.52 -42.20
CA ASP A 200 9.32 22.13 -42.66
C ASP A 200 8.99 21.22 -41.49
N TRP A 201 9.64 21.46 -40.35
CA TRP A 201 9.32 20.76 -39.09
C TRP A 201 7.90 21.07 -38.60
N GLN A 202 7.47 22.33 -38.69
CA GLN A 202 6.10 22.70 -38.33
C GLN A 202 5.07 22.01 -39.25
N ALA A 203 5.33 21.96 -40.55
CA ALA A 203 4.49 21.24 -41.50
C ALA A 203 4.47 19.73 -41.21
N TRP A 204 5.62 19.14 -40.86
CA TRP A 204 5.75 17.73 -40.52
C TRP A 204 4.85 17.35 -39.34
N PHE A 205 4.90 18.07 -38.21
CA PHE A 205 4.04 17.79 -37.05
C PHE A 205 2.55 18.04 -37.34
N LYS A 206 2.22 19.01 -38.20
CA LYS A 206 0.84 19.29 -38.59
C LYS A 206 0.20 18.13 -39.36
N VAL A 207 0.97 17.38 -40.15
CA VAL A 207 0.49 16.16 -40.83
C VAL A 207 0.10 15.08 -39.80
N PHE A 208 0.85 14.93 -38.71
CA PHE A 208 0.52 13.98 -37.64
C PHE A 208 -0.69 14.39 -36.81
N GLU A 209 -0.87 15.69 -36.57
CA GLU A 209 -2.07 16.20 -35.90
C GLU A 209 -3.35 15.87 -36.70
N GLN A 210 -3.30 16.00 -38.04
CA GLN A 210 -4.43 15.69 -38.92
C GLN A 210 -4.73 14.20 -39.04
N THR A 211 -3.72 13.33 -38.93
CA THR A 211 -3.88 11.87 -39.06
C THR A 211 -4.30 11.17 -37.77
N LEU A 212 -4.23 11.85 -36.62
CA LEU A 212 -4.57 11.29 -35.30
C LEU A 212 -5.93 11.80 -34.76
N ASP A 213 -6.87 12.10 -35.65
CA ASP A 213 -8.22 12.58 -35.34
C ASP A 213 -8.26 13.79 -34.37
N GLY A 214 -7.19 14.60 -34.34
CA GLY A 214 -7.09 15.80 -33.49
C GLY A 214 -6.91 15.51 -31.99
N GLN A 215 -6.55 14.29 -31.57
CA GLN A 215 -6.34 13.98 -30.15
C GLN A 215 -5.05 14.59 -29.57
N LEU A 216 -4.04 14.83 -30.41
CA LEU A 216 -2.76 15.44 -30.04
C LEU A 216 -2.62 16.78 -30.75
N HIS A 217 -2.25 17.82 -30.01
CA HIS A 217 -1.85 19.11 -30.56
C HIS A 217 -0.35 19.30 -30.37
N PHE A 218 0.38 19.64 -31.42
CA PHE A 218 1.81 19.90 -31.32
C PHE A 218 2.07 21.40 -31.30
N GLU A 219 2.51 21.92 -30.16
CA GLU A 219 2.91 23.31 -30.03
C GLU A 219 4.39 23.45 -30.38
N VAL A 220 4.68 23.74 -31.65
CA VAL A 220 6.04 23.85 -32.19
C VAL A 220 6.53 25.29 -32.06
N ARG A 221 7.63 25.51 -31.31
CA ARG A 221 8.23 26.83 -31.07
C ARG A 221 9.71 26.84 -31.44
N GLU A 222 10.22 27.98 -31.90
CA GLU A 222 11.65 28.10 -32.21
C GLU A 222 12.52 28.43 -30.98
N GLN A 223 11.91 29.09 -29.99
CA GLN A 223 12.59 29.58 -28.79
C GLN A 223 12.21 28.75 -27.57
N TRP A 224 13.21 28.43 -26.76
CA TRP A 224 13.03 27.76 -25.47
C TRP A 224 12.40 28.70 -24.44
N ASP A 225 11.39 28.18 -23.74
CA ASP A 225 10.75 28.85 -22.62
C ASP A 225 11.02 28.05 -21.34
N ARG A 226 11.57 28.70 -20.31
CA ARG A 226 11.85 28.04 -19.03
C ARG A 226 10.57 27.65 -18.29
N ASN A 227 9.45 28.31 -18.57
CA ASN A 227 8.18 28.06 -17.89
C ASN A 227 7.42 26.88 -18.49
N ILE A 228 7.77 26.44 -19.70
CA ILE A 228 7.08 25.37 -20.42
C ILE A 228 8.10 24.31 -20.82
N PRO A 229 8.21 23.19 -20.07
CA PRO A 229 9.20 22.17 -20.37
C PRO A 229 8.89 21.50 -21.70
N ALA A 230 9.86 21.50 -22.62
CA ALA A 230 9.70 20.84 -23.91
C ALA A 230 9.65 19.31 -23.74
N SER A 231 8.73 18.67 -24.45
CA SER A 231 8.63 17.20 -24.52
C SER A 231 9.61 16.61 -25.55
N LEU A 232 10.03 17.42 -26.52
CA LEU A 232 11.01 17.10 -27.54
C LEU A 232 11.76 18.37 -27.94
N VAL A 233 13.08 18.27 -28.08
CA VAL A 233 13.92 19.33 -28.68
C VAL A 233 14.51 18.81 -29.99
N ILE A 234 14.30 19.53 -31.08
CA ILE A 234 14.96 19.27 -32.37
C ILE A 234 16.07 20.30 -32.54
N TRP A 235 17.29 19.83 -32.76
CA TRP A 235 18.49 20.65 -32.83
C TRP A 235 19.28 20.33 -34.11
N GLU A 236 19.24 21.25 -35.07
CA GLU A 236 19.97 21.12 -36.33
C GLU A 236 21.16 22.09 -36.47
N SER A 237 21.70 22.55 -35.35
CA SER A 237 22.84 23.47 -35.32
C SER A 237 24.12 22.78 -34.86
N ALA A 238 25.24 23.13 -35.50
CA ALA A 238 26.59 22.75 -35.07
C ALA A 238 26.98 23.34 -33.70
N LEU A 239 26.31 24.40 -33.28
CA LEU A 239 26.57 25.08 -32.01
C LEU A 239 26.04 24.23 -30.85
N ALA A 240 26.82 24.13 -29.78
CA ALA A 240 26.39 23.43 -28.57
C ALA A 240 25.14 24.13 -27.96
N PRO A 241 24.11 23.37 -27.55
CA PRO A 241 22.96 23.94 -26.87
C PRO A 241 23.37 24.50 -25.50
N THR A 242 22.66 25.54 -25.04
CA THR A 242 22.95 26.12 -23.73
C THR A 242 22.59 25.12 -22.63
N SER A 243 23.40 25.08 -21.56
CA SER A 243 23.26 24.10 -20.46
C SER A 243 21.93 24.15 -19.71
N GLU A 244 21.15 25.21 -19.92
CA GLU A 244 19.84 25.43 -19.32
C GLU A 244 18.72 24.66 -20.00
N TRP A 245 18.90 24.28 -21.27
CA TRP A 245 17.92 23.51 -22.01
C TRP A 245 17.97 22.06 -21.53
N ARG A 246 16.84 21.55 -21.05
CA ARG A 246 16.71 20.17 -20.57
C ARG A 246 15.39 19.59 -21.02
N ALA A 247 15.44 18.53 -21.81
CA ALA A 247 14.27 17.86 -22.34
C ALA A 247 14.47 16.34 -22.24
N PRO A 248 13.39 15.54 -22.10
CA PRO A 248 13.52 14.09 -21.97
C PRO A 248 14.12 13.46 -23.23
N LEU A 249 13.86 14.04 -24.40
CA LEU A 249 14.38 13.57 -25.69
C LEU A 249 14.85 14.73 -26.57
N TRP A 250 15.97 14.51 -27.24
CA TRP A 250 16.60 15.40 -28.21
C TRP A 250 16.77 14.70 -29.55
N TRP A 251 16.38 15.34 -30.63
CA TRP A 251 16.67 14.93 -32.00
C TRP A 251 17.75 15.85 -32.55
N VAL A 252 18.93 15.29 -32.83
CA VAL A 252 20.11 16.06 -33.21
C VAL A 252 20.60 15.64 -34.59
N SER A 253 20.84 16.61 -35.48
CA SER A 253 21.41 16.32 -36.81
C SER A 253 22.94 16.28 -36.82
N GLU A 254 23.60 17.03 -35.93
CA GLU A 254 25.05 17.16 -35.88
C GLU A 254 25.64 16.70 -34.54
N ALA A 255 26.55 15.73 -34.60
CA ALA A 255 27.23 15.19 -33.41
C ALA A 255 28.13 16.22 -32.70
N SER A 256 28.58 17.25 -33.43
CA SER A 256 29.42 18.35 -32.94
C SER A 256 28.77 19.11 -31.78
N ALA A 257 27.44 19.23 -31.79
CA ALA A 257 26.65 19.88 -30.74
C ALA A 257 26.80 19.19 -29.36
N PHE A 258 27.13 17.90 -29.33
CA PHE A 258 27.27 17.07 -28.12
C PHE A 258 28.61 16.29 -28.11
N SER A 259 29.67 16.93 -28.60
CA SER A 259 30.98 16.30 -28.85
C SER A 259 31.59 15.51 -27.68
N SER A 260 31.26 15.85 -26.42
CA SER A 260 31.73 15.13 -25.23
C SER A 260 31.01 13.79 -24.97
N SER A 261 29.73 13.66 -25.34
CA SER A 261 28.89 12.47 -25.06
C SER A 261 28.61 11.62 -26.30
N SER A 262 28.82 12.16 -27.51
CA SER A 262 28.60 11.45 -28.78
C SER A 262 29.48 10.20 -28.97
N LYS A 263 30.62 10.10 -28.27
CA LYS A 263 31.53 8.94 -28.35
C LYS A 263 30.93 7.66 -27.76
N GLU A 264 29.89 7.78 -26.93
CA GLU A 264 29.19 6.66 -26.30
C GLU A 264 27.89 6.28 -27.02
N ALA A 265 27.71 6.77 -28.25
CA ALA A 265 26.55 6.46 -29.08
C ALA A 265 26.42 4.95 -29.30
N LYS A 266 25.27 4.41 -28.90
CA LYS A 266 24.87 3.01 -29.10
C LYS A 266 23.79 2.95 -30.17
N GLU A 267 23.84 1.89 -30.94
CA GLU A 267 22.82 1.55 -31.92
C GLU A 267 21.83 0.57 -31.27
N THR A 268 20.56 0.95 -31.23
CA THR A 268 19.46 0.09 -30.80
C THR A 268 18.77 -0.43 -32.06
N GLU A 269 18.44 -1.73 -32.13
CA GLU A 269 17.90 -2.39 -33.33
C GLU A 269 16.77 -1.61 -34.03
N VAL A 270 15.76 -1.13 -33.27
CA VAL A 270 14.64 -0.33 -33.80
C VAL A 270 15.06 1.05 -34.34
N LEU A 271 16.09 1.66 -33.74
CA LEU A 271 16.61 2.98 -34.14
C LEU A 271 17.62 2.86 -35.29
N SER A 272 18.35 1.75 -35.39
CA SER A 272 19.29 1.47 -36.47
C SER A 272 18.59 1.36 -37.84
N GLU A 273 17.39 0.79 -37.90
CA GLU A 273 16.57 0.77 -39.13
C GLU A 273 16.17 2.18 -39.60
N LEU A 274 16.06 3.12 -38.67
CA LEU A 274 15.80 4.54 -38.95
C LEU A 274 17.10 5.34 -39.18
N GLY A 275 18.27 4.69 -39.13
CA GLY A 275 19.56 5.32 -39.23
C GLY A 275 19.85 6.27 -38.06
N LEU A 276 19.41 5.92 -36.85
CA LEU A 276 19.56 6.74 -35.64
C LEU A 276 20.45 6.05 -34.61
N GLN A 277 21.32 6.85 -33.99
CA GLN A 277 22.14 6.43 -32.86
C GLN A 277 21.62 7.10 -31.59
N THR A 278 21.74 6.43 -30.44
CA THR A 278 21.27 6.95 -29.16
C THR A 278 22.38 7.03 -28.14
N PHE A 279 22.41 8.11 -27.36
CA PHE A 279 23.24 8.24 -26.16
C PHE A 279 22.52 9.10 -25.13
N ASP A 280 22.91 8.96 -23.86
CA ASP A 280 22.39 9.79 -22.80
C ASP A 280 23.37 10.96 -22.53
N SER A 281 22.83 12.15 -22.33
CA SER A 281 23.58 13.36 -21.98
C SER A 281 23.04 13.98 -20.69
N SER A 282 23.76 14.94 -20.12
CA SER A 282 23.28 15.70 -18.96
C SER A 282 22.01 16.52 -19.23
N GLN A 283 21.67 16.75 -20.50
CA GLN A 283 20.48 17.50 -20.94
C GLN A 283 19.30 16.60 -21.30
N GLY A 284 19.51 15.28 -21.38
CA GLY A 284 18.50 14.29 -21.76
C GLY A 284 19.03 13.22 -22.71
N ARG A 285 18.15 12.32 -23.13
CA ARG A 285 18.46 11.31 -24.14
C ARG A 285 18.55 11.95 -25.52
N VAL A 286 19.58 11.61 -26.28
CA VAL A 286 19.85 12.17 -27.60
C VAL A 286 19.70 11.08 -28.66
N TRP A 287 18.91 11.37 -29.68
CA TRP A 287 18.84 10.63 -30.94
C TRP A 287 19.59 11.42 -32.00
N LEU A 288 20.71 10.85 -32.45
CA LEU A 288 21.58 11.42 -33.45
C LEU A 288 21.28 10.83 -34.82
N LYS A 289 21.05 11.71 -35.80
CA LYS A 289 20.87 11.34 -37.20
C LYS A 289 22.17 10.75 -37.78
N SER A 290 22.09 9.62 -38.47
CA SER A 290 23.19 9.10 -39.28
C SER A 290 23.37 9.93 -40.57
N THR A 291 24.58 9.95 -41.10
CA THR A 291 24.94 10.70 -42.32
C THR A 291 24.17 10.27 -43.58
N LYS A 292 23.54 9.09 -43.56
CA LYS A 292 22.78 8.52 -44.69
C LYS A 292 21.33 8.99 -44.77
N VAL A 293 20.83 9.63 -43.73
CA VAL A 293 19.42 10.03 -43.62
C VAL A 293 19.37 11.55 -43.59
N ASP A 294 18.39 12.16 -44.26
CA ASP A 294 18.08 13.58 -44.07
C ASP A 294 16.78 13.77 -43.30
N TRP A 295 16.76 14.81 -42.47
CA TRP A 295 15.63 15.19 -41.64
C TRP A 295 15.04 16.50 -42.14
N PRO A 296 13.76 16.82 -41.88
CA PRO A 296 12.72 15.88 -41.47
C PRO A 296 12.55 14.75 -42.51
N LEU A 297 12.16 13.56 -42.05
CA LEU A 297 11.91 12.45 -42.96
C LEU A 297 10.66 12.75 -43.81
N TYR A 298 10.84 12.89 -45.13
CA TYR A 298 9.72 13.10 -46.07
C TYR A 298 9.11 11.79 -46.59
N ASP A 299 9.80 10.66 -46.41
CA ASP A 299 9.21 9.34 -46.66
C ASP A 299 8.13 9.05 -45.59
N MET A 300 6.90 8.83 -46.04
CA MET A 300 5.75 8.57 -45.17
C MET A 300 5.96 7.35 -44.26
N ALA A 301 6.59 6.29 -44.75
CA ALA A 301 6.83 5.09 -43.96
C ALA A 301 7.87 5.35 -42.86
N GLY A 302 9.00 5.97 -43.20
CA GLY A 302 10.02 6.38 -42.24
C GLY A 302 9.51 7.40 -41.21
N ALA A 303 8.76 8.41 -41.64
CA ALA A 303 8.20 9.44 -40.78
C ALA A 303 7.22 8.85 -39.75
N LYS A 304 6.33 7.95 -40.19
CA LYS A 304 5.42 7.24 -39.30
C LYS A 304 6.15 6.38 -38.27
N ARG A 305 7.16 5.62 -38.69
CA ARG A 305 7.97 4.80 -37.77
C ARG A 305 8.72 5.63 -36.75
N LEU A 306 9.32 6.76 -37.17
CA LEU A 306 9.99 7.70 -36.26
C LEU A 306 9.00 8.23 -35.21
N PHE A 307 7.81 8.63 -35.66
CA PHE A 307 6.75 9.12 -34.78
C PHE A 307 6.26 8.04 -33.79
N GLU A 308 6.04 6.81 -34.25
CA GLU A 308 5.64 5.69 -33.41
C GLU A 308 6.73 5.32 -32.38
N ALA A 309 8.00 5.32 -32.79
CA ALA A 309 9.13 5.09 -31.89
C ALA A 309 9.18 6.16 -30.79
N TRP A 310 9.01 7.43 -31.14
CA TRP A 310 8.93 8.52 -30.17
C TRP A 310 7.74 8.39 -29.22
N ARG A 311 6.56 8.09 -29.76
CA ARG A 311 5.35 7.90 -28.96
C ARG A 311 5.50 6.73 -27.98
N SER A 312 6.16 5.66 -28.39
CA SER A 312 6.39 4.50 -27.52
C SER A 312 7.25 4.85 -26.30
N LEU A 313 8.19 5.80 -26.43
CA LEU A 313 8.96 6.32 -25.31
C LEU A 313 8.17 7.26 -24.40
N GLN A 314 7.19 7.99 -24.94
CA GLN A 314 6.36 8.89 -24.15
C GLN A 314 5.22 8.18 -23.41
N ASN A 315 4.73 7.07 -23.97
CA ASN A 315 3.73 6.24 -23.33
C ASN A 315 4.36 5.53 -22.13
N ARG A 316 4.20 6.10 -20.93
CA ARG A 316 4.27 5.28 -19.71
C ARG A 316 3.30 4.11 -19.88
N PRO A 317 3.66 2.88 -19.46
CA PRO A 317 2.75 1.74 -19.55
C PRO A 317 1.45 2.11 -18.84
N GLN A 318 0.40 2.39 -19.62
CA GLN A 318 -0.94 2.56 -19.09
C GLN A 318 -1.40 1.19 -18.62
N GLY A 319 -1.88 1.08 -17.38
CA GLY A 319 -2.38 -0.19 -16.89
C GLY A 319 -3.58 -0.63 -17.71
N PHE A 320 -3.76 -1.94 -17.85
CA PHE A 320 -4.84 -2.50 -18.64
C PHE A 320 -6.19 -2.16 -17.99
N PRO A 321 -7.20 -1.71 -18.76
CA PRO A 321 -8.52 -1.43 -18.20
C PRO A 321 -9.14 -2.72 -17.69
N LEU A 322 -9.42 -2.80 -16.38
CA LEU A 322 -10.16 -3.93 -15.82
C LEU A 322 -11.66 -3.77 -16.06
N GLN A 323 -12.30 -4.87 -16.42
CA GLN A 323 -13.75 -5.00 -16.32
C GLN A 323 -14.13 -5.53 -14.93
N ALA A 324 -15.40 -5.40 -14.56
CA ALA A 324 -15.90 -6.01 -13.34
C ALA A 324 -15.62 -7.53 -13.38
N MET A 325 -15.02 -8.06 -12.32
CA MET A 325 -14.61 -9.46 -12.25
C MET A 325 -14.68 -9.99 -10.82
N SER A 326 -14.99 -11.28 -10.69
CA SER A 326 -14.93 -12.02 -9.43
C SER A 326 -13.78 -13.03 -9.48
N VAL A 327 -12.97 -13.01 -8.44
CA VAL A 327 -11.81 -13.89 -8.27
C VAL A 327 -12.09 -14.78 -7.05
N PRO A 328 -12.24 -16.10 -7.24
CA PRO A 328 -12.41 -17.01 -6.12
C PRO A 328 -11.12 -17.07 -5.29
N ALA A 329 -11.27 -17.33 -3.99
CA ALA A 329 -10.13 -17.58 -3.11
C ALA A 329 -9.28 -18.73 -3.68
N SER A 330 -7.98 -18.50 -3.85
CA SER A 330 -7.07 -19.56 -4.27
C SER A 330 -6.95 -20.59 -3.15
N THR A 331 -7.48 -21.79 -3.37
CA THR A 331 -7.21 -22.98 -2.55
C THR A 331 -5.80 -23.48 -2.89
N ALA A 332 -4.79 -22.67 -2.61
CA ALA A 332 -3.43 -23.19 -2.51
C ALA A 332 -3.37 -23.97 -1.19
N GLU A 333 -3.03 -25.25 -1.27
CA GLU A 333 -2.75 -26.08 -0.11
C GLU A 333 -1.89 -25.30 0.89
N ILE A 334 -2.28 -25.38 2.16
CA ILE A 334 -1.60 -24.75 3.30
C ILE A 334 -0.20 -25.36 3.40
N SER A 335 0.72 -24.89 2.57
CA SER A 335 2.14 -25.05 2.77
C SER A 335 2.53 -24.01 3.80
N SER A 336 2.40 -24.40 5.06
CA SER A 336 3.16 -23.79 6.15
C SER A 336 4.62 -23.73 5.74
N VAL A 337 5.16 -22.52 5.58
CA VAL A 337 6.48 -22.06 6.04
C VAL A 337 6.69 -20.65 5.49
N SER A 338 6.47 -19.70 6.38
CA SER A 338 7.16 -18.42 6.53
C SER A 338 8.06 -17.93 5.39
N ASP A 339 7.61 -16.88 4.72
CA ASP A 339 8.46 -15.75 4.32
C ASP A 339 7.62 -14.47 4.37
N PHE A 340 7.64 -13.78 5.52
CA PHE A 340 7.11 -12.44 5.68
C PHE A 340 8.26 -11.50 6.06
N PRO A 341 8.32 -10.26 5.54
CA PRO A 341 9.28 -9.28 6.02
C PRO A 341 8.96 -8.92 7.48
N VAL A 342 9.84 -9.35 8.38
CA VAL A 342 9.68 -9.43 9.84
C VAL A 342 9.70 -8.07 10.57
N GLU A 343 9.99 -6.96 9.89
CA GLU A 343 10.50 -5.76 10.56
C GLU A 343 9.51 -4.99 11.46
N LYS A 344 8.19 -5.03 11.20
CA LYS A 344 7.21 -4.33 12.07
C LYS A 344 6.41 -5.26 13.00
N LYS A 345 6.19 -6.51 12.61
CA LYS A 345 5.44 -7.50 13.42
C LYS A 345 6.24 -7.98 14.63
N ALA A 346 7.57 -8.02 14.53
CA ALA A 346 8.44 -8.44 15.63
C ALA A 346 8.37 -7.54 16.87
N ASN A 347 8.07 -6.25 16.73
CA ASN A 347 8.23 -5.31 17.84
C ASN A 347 7.09 -5.41 18.87
N LEU A 348 5.83 -5.50 18.44
CA LEU A 348 4.69 -5.53 19.36
C LEU A 348 4.67 -6.81 20.21
N ASP A 349 4.93 -7.96 19.58
CA ASP A 349 4.98 -9.25 20.28
C ASP A 349 6.17 -9.32 21.25
N ARG A 350 7.29 -8.67 20.91
CA ARG A 350 8.46 -8.56 21.78
C ARG A 350 8.19 -7.75 23.06
N TYR A 351 7.39 -6.68 23.00
CA TYR A 351 6.99 -5.91 24.20
C TYR A 351 6.12 -6.73 25.15
N TRP A 352 5.17 -7.52 24.64
CA TRP A 352 4.34 -8.39 25.47
C TRP A 352 5.16 -9.49 26.16
N ILE A 353 6.16 -10.05 25.47
CA ILE A 353 7.10 -11.02 26.05
C ILE A 353 7.92 -10.36 27.19
N PHE A 354 8.44 -9.16 26.98
CA PHE A 354 9.15 -8.43 28.04
C PHE A 354 8.25 -8.04 29.22
N ALA A 355 6.99 -7.69 28.97
CA ALA A 355 6.02 -7.42 30.02
C ALA A 355 5.73 -8.68 30.85
N LEU A 356 5.50 -9.83 30.22
CA LEU A 356 5.33 -11.10 30.93
C LEU A 356 6.57 -11.50 31.74
N LEU A 357 7.76 -11.35 31.15
CA LEU A 357 9.02 -11.69 31.81
C LEU A 357 9.28 -10.81 33.03
N SER A 358 9.02 -9.51 32.94
CA SER A 358 9.13 -8.59 34.08
C SER A 358 8.13 -8.91 35.20
N LEU A 359 6.88 -9.25 34.86
CA LEU A 359 5.87 -9.70 35.84
C LEU A 359 6.27 -11.02 36.52
N PHE A 360 6.86 -11.98 35.79
CA PHE A 360 7.35 -13.24 36.34
C PHE A 360 8.53 -13.02 37.30
N CYS A 361 9.46 -12.14 36.94
CA CYS A 361 10.57 -11.74 37.80
C CYS A 361 10.06 -11.08 39.09
N LEU A 362 9.08 -10.17 38.99
CA LEU A 362 8.43 -9.55 40.15
C LEU A 362 7.75 -10.59 41.05
N GLU A 363 7.03 -11.56 40.47
CA GLU A 363 6.42 -12.64 41.26
C GLU A 363 7.51 -13.43 42.02
N ARG A 364 8.62 -13.76 41.36
CA ARG A 364 9.74 -14.48 42.00
C ARG A 364 10.40 -13.67 43.10
N ILE A 365 10.66 -12.38 42.91
CA ILE A 365 11.29 -11.52 43.92
C ILE A 365 10.39 -11.43 45.16
N VAL A 366 9.08 -11.21 44.98
CA VAL A 366 8.15 -11.08 46.11
C VAL A 366 7.96 -12.42 46.84
N ASN A 367 7.98 -13.55 46.12
CA ASN A 367 7.94 -14.89 46.71
C ASN A 367 9.24 -15.26 47.43
N HIS A 368 10.41 -14.90 46.89
CA HIS A 368 11.70 -15.14 47.53
C HIS A 368 11.78 -14.35 48.83
N ALA A 369 11.45 -13.07 48.77
CA ALA A 369 11.48 -12.20 49.91
C ALA A 369 10.46 -12.64 50.98
N ARG A 370 9.39 -13.37 50.64
CA ARG A 370 8.44 -14.00 51.59
C ARG A 370 9.04 -15.18 52.36
N ARG A 371 10.02 -15.88 51.80
CA ARG A 371 10.65 -17.06 52.41
C ARG A 371 11.79 -16.70 53.36
N THR A 372 12.48 -15.60 53.10
CA THR A 372 13.38 -14.91 54.03
C THR A 372 12.56 -14.13 55.05
#